data_AF-A0A662J9Z9-F1
#
_entry.id   AF-A0A662J9Z9-F1
#
_cell.length_a   1.000
_cell.length_b   1.000
_cell.length_c   1.000
_cell.angle_alpha   90.00
_cell.angle_beta   90.00
_cell.angle_gamma   90.00
#
_symmetry.space_group_name_H-M   'P 1'
#
loop_
_entity.id
_entity.type
_entity.pdbx_description
1 polymer ?
#
loop_
_entity_poly.entity_id
_entity_poly.type
_entity_poly.pdbx_seq_one_letter_code
_entity_poly.pdbx_strand_id
1 'polypeptide(L)'
;MLDWGTIGVLIARGFEVLEDIINTLLVQTLFKAKPELASQFSGPLSLLVSLTALYLLLTLVAAARKAIGILLALGWGLLALAIVLTSLPTP
;
A
#
# COMPACT_ATOMS: atom_id res chain seq x y z
N MET A 1 -4.00 2.93 23.56
CA MET A 1 -5.06 2.09 22.96
C MET A 1 -5.21 2.53 21.52
N LEU A 2 -5.11 1.61 20.56
CA LEU A 2 -5.30 1.90 19.14
C LEU A 2 -6.80 2.17 18.93
N ASP A 3 -7.16 3.42 18.69
CA ASP A 3 -8.53 3.80 18.38
C ASP A 3 -8.77 3.64 16.87
N TRP A 4 -9.92 3.08 16.50
CA TRP A 4 -10.36 2.94 15.11
C TRP A 4 -10.41 4.28 14.38
N GLY A 5 -10.66 5.38 15.11
CA GLY A 5 -10.53 6.74 14.58
C GLY A 5 -9.10 7.06 14.11
N THR A 6 -8.08 6.61 14.85
CA THR A 6 -6.67 6.84 14.48
C THR A 6 -6.30 6.09 13.21
N ILE A 7 -6.78 4.85 13.05
CA ILE A 7 -6.52 4.03 11.84
C ILE A 7 -7.14 4.71 10.61
N GLY A 8 -8.39 5.19 10.73
CA GLY A 8 -9.06 5.91 9.66
C GLY A 8 -8.29 7.17 9.23
N VAL A 9 -7.80 7.95 10.20
CA VAL A 9 -6.99 9.15 9.93
C VAL A 9 -5.67 8.81 9.23
N LEU A 10 -5.00 7.73 9.62
CA LEU A 10 -3.75 7.31 8.98
C LEU A 10 -3.95 6.89 7.52
N ILE A 11 -5.03 6.15 7.24
CA ILE A 11 -5.38 5.74 5.88
C ILE A 11 -5.74 6.96 5.02
N ALA A 12 -6.58 7.85 5.52
CA ALA A 12 -6.97 9.08 4.83
C ALA A 12 -5.74 9.94 4.50
N ARG A 13 -4.85 10.14 5.49
CA ARG A 13 -3.62 10.90 5.30
C ARG A 13 -2.69 10.26 4.26
N GLY A 14 -2.58 8.94 4.25
CA GLY A 14 -1.80 8.22 3.23
C GLY A 14 -2.36 8.41 1.83
N PHE A 15 -3.69 8.38 1.69
CA PHE A 15 -4.38 8.62 0.44
C PHE A 15 -4.16 10.06 -0.07
N GLU A 16 -4.35 11.06 0.78
CA GLU A 16 -4.12 12.48 0.45
C GLU A 16 -2.68 12.72 -0.02
N VAL A 17 -1.68 12.16 0.67
CA VAL A 17 -0.28 12.28 0.28
C VAL A 17 -0.01 11.66 -1.09
N LEU A 18 -0.59 10.49 -1.37
CA LEU A 18 -0.47 9.84 -2.68
C LEU A 18 -1.12 10.68 -3.78
N GLU A 19 -2.32 11.22 -3.52
CA GLU A 19 -3.02 12.09 -4.46
C GLU A 19 -2.19 13.34 -4.79
N ASP A 20 -1.61 13.98 -3.77
CA ASP A 20 -0.81 15.19 -3.92
C ASP A 20 0.50 14.94 -4.68
N ILE A 21 1.16 13.81 -4.42
CA ILE A 21 2.36 13.40 -5.18
C ILE A 21 2.02 13.21 -6.65
N ILE A 22 0.96 12.47 -6.96
CA ILE A 22 0.58 12.17 -8.34
C ILE A 22 0.17 13.47 -9.05
N ASN A 23 -0.63 14.33 -8.40
CA ASN A 23 -0.98 15.65 -8.94
C ASN A 23 0.26 16.51 -9.19
N THR A 24 1.21 16.54 -8.25
CA THR A 24 2.46 17.28 -8.40
C THR A 24 3.26 16.80 -9.60
N LEU A 25 3.38 15.48 -9.78
CA LEU A 25 4.05 14.90 -10.95
C LEU A 25 3.34 15.27 -12.24
N LEU A 26 2.00 15.23 -12.28
CA LEU A 26 1.20 15.62 -13.43
C LEU A 26 1.36 17.09 -13.79
N VAL A 27 1.31 17.97 -12.78
CA VAL A 27 1.48 19.42 -12.95
C VAL A 27 2.87 19.74 -13.48
N GLN A 28 3.91 19.12 -12.90
CA GLN A 28 5.30 19.36 -13.29
C GLN A 28 5.64 18.82 -14.67
N THR A 29 4.98 17.75 -15.13
CA THR A 29 5.29 17.12 -16.42
C THR A 29 4.34 17.57 -17.53
N LEU A 30 3.04 17.26 -17.40
CA LEU A 30 2.05 17.51 -18.43
C LEU A 30 1.60 18.97 -18.47
N PHE A 31 1.31 19.58 -17.33
CA PHE A 31 0.74 20.93 -17.31
C PHE A 31 1.79 22.03 -17.54
N LYS A 32 3.06 21.80 -17.18
CA LYS A 32 4.17 22.65 -17.64
C LYS A 32 4.38 22.59 -19.15
N ALA A 33 4.16 21.44 -19.77
CA ALA A 33 4.39 21.28 -21.21
C ALA A 33 3.24 21.84 -22.06
N LYS A 34 1.98 21.65 -21.64
CA LYS A 34 0.79 22.16 -22.34
C LYS A 34 -0.34 22.54 -21.35
N PRO A 35 -0.40 23.80 -20.90
CA PRO A 35 -1.39 24.24 -19.92
C PRO A 35 -2.84 24.21 -20.43
N GLU A 36 -3.05 24.29 -21.75
CA GLU A 36 -4.39 24.22 -22.36
C GLU A 36 -5.05 22.84 -22.22
N LEU A 37 -4.25 21.77 -22.18
CA LEU A 37 -4.74 20.42 -21.93
C LEU A 37 -5.10 20.23 -20.45
N ALA A 38 -4.49 21.02 -19.55
CA ALA A 38 -4.77 20.94 -18.13
C ALA A 38 -6.23 21.30 -17.81
N SER A 39 -6.75 22.36 -18.44
CA SER A 39 -8.12 22.79 -18.20
C SER A 39 -9.14 21.81 -18.80
N GLN A 40 -8.91 21.32 -20.02
CA GLN A 40 -9.84 20.39 -20.69
C GLN A 40 -9.89 19.01 -20.04
N PHE A 41 -8.77 18.50 -19.51
CA PHE A 41 -8.69 17.14 -18.99
C PHE A 41 -8.64 17.05 -17.46
N SER A 42 -8.78 18.19 -16.76
CA SER A 42 -8.76 18.27 -15.29
C SER A 42 -9.72 17.29 -14.60
N GLY A 43 -10.96 17.18 -15.09
CA GLY A 43 -11.97 16.27 -14.52
C GLY A 43 -11.57 14.78 -14.62
N PRO A 44 -11.38 14.23 -15.84
CA PRO A 44 -10.97 12.84 -16.01
C PRO A 44 -9.62 12.51 -15.35
N LEU A 45 -8.67 13.45 -15.37
CA LEU A 45 -7.37 13.27 -14.72
C LEU A 45 -7.49 13.18 -13.21
N SER A 46 -8.28 14.05 -12.57
CA SER A 46 -8.51 13.98 -11.12
C SER A 46 -9.05 12.60 -10.69
N LEU A 47 -9.99 12.04 -11.45
CA LEU A 47 -10.53 10.71 -11.20
C LEU A 47 -9.46 9.62 -11.36
N LEU A 48 -8.66 9.67 -12.42
CA LEU A 48 -7.54 8.73 -12.63
C LEU A 48 -6.48 8.84 -11.54
N VAL A 49 -6.16 10.05 -11.09
CA VAL A 49 -5.23 10.28 -9.98
C VAL A 49 -5.75 9.67 -8.69
N SER A 50 -7.02 9.92 -8.35
CA SER A 50 -7.70 9.34 -7.19
C SER A 50 -7.70 7.81 -7.24
N LEU A 51 -8.05 7.21 -8.38
CA LEU A 51 -8.00 5.75 -8.58
C LEU A 51 -6.58 5.19 -8.45
N THR A 52 -5.58 5.91 -8.96
CA THR A 52 -4.18 5.48 -8.88
C THR A 52 -3.66 5.54 -7.44
N ALA A 53 -4.00 6.59 -6.70
CA ALA A 53 -3.68 6.70 -5.28
C ALA A 53 -4.31 5.55 -4.48
N LEU A 54 -5.58 5.22 -4.75
CA LEU A 54 -6.27 4.09 -4.12
C LEU A 54 -5.61 2.75 -4.46
N TYR A 55 -5.28 2.54 -5.75
CA TYR A 55 -4.60 1.33 -6.21
C TYR A 55 -3.24 1.13 -5.53
N LEU A 56 -2.44 2.20 -5.42
CA LEU A 56 -1.14 2.15 -4.75
C LEU A 56 -1.29 1.85 -3.25
N LEU A 57 -2.26 2.45 -2.59
CA LEU A 57 -2.55 2.19 -1.17
C LEU A 57 -2.92 0.73 -0.95
N LEU A 58 -3.83 0.19 -1.76
CA LEU A 58 -4.21 -1.23 -1.71
C LEU A 58 -3.03 -2.16 -2.00
N THR A 59 -2.19 -1.79 -2.97
CA THR A 59 -1.00 -2.57 -3.34
C THR A 59 0.01 -2.63 -2.19
N LEU A 60 0.21 -1.54 -1.45
CA LEU A 60 1.06 -1.53 -0.25
C LEU A 60 0.51 -2.45 0.84
N VAL A 61 -0.79 -2.41 1.09
CA VAL A 61 -1.44 -3.30 2.06
C VAL A 61 -1.32 -4.76 1.62
N ALA A 62 -1.50 -5.06 0.33
CA ALA A 62 -1.35 -6.40 -0.22
C ALA A 62 0.10 -6.91 -0.11
N ALA A 63 1.09 -6.05 -0.38
CA ALA A 63 2.50 -6.36 -0.22
C ALA A 63 2.86 -6.65 1.24
N ALA A 64 2.40 -5.81 2.17
CA ALA A 64 2.57 -6.03 3.60
C ALA A 64 1.92 -7.36 4.04
N ARG A 65 0.70 -7.65 3.59
CA ARG A 65 0.02 -8.92 3.84
C ARG A 65 0.85 -10.11 3.33
N LYS A 66 1.44 -10.02 2.13
CA LYS A 66 2.28 -11.08 1.58
C LYS A 66 3.53 -11.32 2.42
N ALA A 67 4.20 -10.25 2.86
CA ALA A 67 5.37 -10.34 3.73
C ALA A 67 5.03 -11.00 5.08
N ILE A 68 3.94 -10.57 5.73
CA ILE A 68 3.45 -11.16 6.98
C ILE A 68 3.09 -12.63 6.78
N GLY A 69 2.46 -12.99 5.66
CA GLY A 69 2.12 -14.38 5.33
C GLY A 69 3.35 -15.28 5.22
N ILE A 70 4.43 -14.81 4.59
CA ILE A 70 5.70 -15.56 4.52
C ILE A 70 6.31 -15.71 5.92
N LEU A 71 6.32 -14.65 6.73
CA LEU A 71 6.84 -14.69 8.09
C LEU A 71 6.07 -15.70 8.97
N LEU A 72 4.74 -15.72 8.86
CA LEU A 72 3.88 -16.68 9.54
C LEU A 72 4.18 -18.11 9.08
N ALA A 73 4.29 -18.36 7.78
CA ALA A 73 4.60 -19.68 7.25
C ALA A 73 5.97 -20.18 7.75
N LEU A 74 6.98 -19.31 7.79
CA LEU A 74 8.28 -19.63 8.37
C LEU A 74 8.18 -19.93 9.88
N GLY A 75 7.47 -19.10 10.64
CA GLY A 75 7.29 -19.30 12.07
C GLY A 75 6.63 -20.63 12.40
N TRP A 76 5.55 -20.97 11.68
CA TRP A 76 4.87 -22.26 11.83
C TRP A 76 5.71 -23.44 11.34
N GLY A 77 6.46 -23.26 10.26
CA GLY A 77 7.38 -24.27 9.74
C GLY A 77 8.49 -24.62 10.74
N LEU A 78 9.12 -23.61 11.35
CA LEU A 78 10.13 -23.81 12.41
C LEU A 78 9.52 -24.49 13.64
N LEU A 79 8.31 -24.08 14.06
CA LEU A 79 7.62 -24.70 15.19
C LEU A 79 7.34 -26.19 14.94
N ALA A 80 6.83 -26.53 13.75
CA ALA A 80 6.58 -27.91 13.36
C ALA A 80 7.88 -28.73 13.37
N LEU A 81 8.97 -28.18 12.83
CA LEU A 81 10.31 -28.79 12.88
C LEU A 81 10.78 -29.05 14.31
N ALA A 82 10.67 -28.07 15.20
CA ALA A 82 11.07 -28.21 16.59
C ALA A 82 10.28 -29.32 17.30
N ILE A 83 8.97 -29.42 17.04
CA ILE A 83 8.12 -30.48 17.59
C ILE A 83 8.58 -31.85 17.10
N VAL A 84 8.80 -32.01 15.80
CA VAL A 84 9.25 -33.28 15.20
C VAL A 84 10.60 -33.70 15.78
N LEU A 85 11.57 -32.78 15.84
CA LEU A 85 12.89 -33.07 16.38
C LEU A 85 12.86 -33.47 17.86
N THR A 86 11.99 -32.84 18.65
CA THR A 86 11.80 -33.18 20.07
C THR A 86 11.09 -34.52 20.25
N SER A 87 10.20 -34.90 19.33
CA SER A 87 9.48 -36.17 19.37
C SER A 87 10.29 -37.38 18.91
N LEU A 88 11.44 -37.16 18.26
CA LEU A 88 12.32 -38.25 17.84
C LEU A 88 13.04 -38.83 19.07
N PRO A 89 13.08 -40.18 19.21
CA PRO A 89 13.86 -40.81 20.26
C PRO A 89 15.33 -40.48 20.04
N THR A 90 15.91 -39.68 20.92
CA THR A 90 17.36 -39.51 20.99
C THR A 90 17.96 -40.83 21.50
N PRO A 91 19.02 -41.37 20.88
CA PRO A 91 19.68 -42.59 21.34
C PRO A 91 20.27 -42.44 22.75
#